data_AF-M4BAD4-F1
#
_entry.id   AF-M4BAD4-F1
#
_cell.length_a   1.000
_cell.length_b   1.000
_cell.length_c   1.000
_cell.angle_alpha   90.00
_cell.angle_beta   90.00
_cell.angle_gamma   90.00
#
_symmetry.space_group_name_H-M   'P 1'
#
loop_
_entity.id
_entity.type
_entity.pdbx_description
1 polymer ?
#
loop_
_entity_poly.entity_id
_entity_poly.type
_entity_poly.pdbx_seq_one_letter_code
_entity_poly.pdbx_strand_id
1 'polypeptide(L)' 'MDDLAARIPIGRLGQDVDMAGLAIFLSSKASGWISGMVIASDGGQVYAAETGVGSAKL' A
#
# COMPACT_ATOMS: atom_id res chain seq x y z
N MET A 1 -9.01 10.43 15.20
CA MET A 1 -8.38 10.43 13.86
C MET A 1 -6.93 9.97 13.94
N ASP A 2 -6.19 10.35 14.99
CA ASP A 2 -4.81 9.91 15.20
C ASP A 2 -4.63 8.39 15.29
N ASP A 3 -5.61 7.67 15.87
CA ASP A 3 -5.60 6.21 15.96
C ASP A 3 -5.59 5.50 14.59
N LEU A 4 -6.12 6.15 13.54
CA LEU A 4 -6.16 5.56 12.21
C LEU A 4 -4.77 5.62 11.56
N ALA A 5 -4.04 6.72 11.75
CA ALA A 5 -2.67 6.86 11.26
C ALA A 5 -1.73 5.85 11.93
N ALA A 6 -1.92 5.59 13.23
CA ALA A 6 -1.13 4.60 13.98
C ALA A 6 -1.29 3.16 13.45
N ARG A 7 -2.40 2.85 12.78
CA ARG A 7 -2.65 1.54 12.15
C ARG A 7 -2.13 1.43 10.72
N ILE A 8 -1.68 2.52 10.12
CA ILE A 8 -1.05 2.51 8.80
C ILE A 8 0.46 2.36 9.03
N PRO A 9 1.13 1.36 8.43
CA PRO A 9 2.57 1.14 8.64
C PRO A 9 3.46 2.35 8.33
N ILE A 10 3.13 3.13 7.31
CA ILE A 10 3.85 4.38 6.98
C ILE A 10 3.58 5.52 7.99
N GLY A 11 2.69 5.32 8.97
CA GLY A 11 2.46 6.22 10.10
C GLY A 11 1.64 7.48 9.79
N ARG A 12 1.01 7.55 8.62
CA ARG A 12 0.16 8.68 8.21
C ARG A 12 -1.00 8.24 7.33
N LEU A 13 -2.04 9.07 7.29
CA LEU A 13 -3.10 8.95 6.31
C LEU A 13 -2.55 9.19 4.90
N GLY A 14 -3.14 8.48 3.93
CA GLY A 14 -2.94 8.76 2.52
C GLY A 14 -3.45 10.15 2.17
N GLN A 15 -2.78 10.78 1.21
CA GLN A 15 -3.12 12.06 0.63
C GLN A 15 -3.36 11.89 -0.87
N ASP A 16 -4.04 12.85 -1.49
CA ASP A 16 -4.36 12.84 -2.92
C ASP A 16 -3.11 12.59 -3.79
N VAL A 17 -1.97 13.11 -3.36
CA VAL A 17 -0.67 12.96 -4.03
C VAL A 17 -0.14 11.53 -4.05
N ASP A 18 -0.50 10.69 -3.07
CA ASP A 18 -0.05 9.28 -3.02
C ASP A 18 -0.71 8.44 -4.11
N MET A 19 -2.00 8.66 -4.35
CA MET A 19 -2.73 8.02 -5.44
C MET A 19 -2.33 8.62 -6.79
N ALA A 20 -2.18 9.95 -6.86
CA ALA A 20 -1.73 10.62 -8.08
C ALA A 20 -0.34 10.15 -8.51
N GLY A 21 0.59 9.92 -7.57
CA GLY A 21 1.92 9.39 -7.87
C GLY A 21 1.87 8.03 -8.56
N LEU A 22 1.05 7.10 -8.06
CA LEU A 22 0.85 5.79 -8.69
C LEU A 22 0.21 5.92 -10.08
N ALA A 23 -0.81 6.78 -10.22
CA ALA A 23 -1.47 7.02 -11.50
C ALA A 23 -0.50 7.62 -12.55
N ILE A 24 0.36 8.56 -12.15
CA ILE A 24 1.38 9.17 -13.01
C ILE A 24 2.38 8.11 -13.45
N PHE A 25 2.90 7.29 -12.53
CA PHE A 25 3.78 6.18 -12.86
C PHE A 25 3.15 5.24 -13.89
N LEU A 26 1.91 4.80 -13.64
CA LEU A 26 1.16 3.89 -14.52
C LEU A 26 0.85 4.50 -15.89
N SER A 27 0.72 5.82 -15.97
CA SER A 27 0.51 6.55 -17.23
C SER A 27 1.80 6.84 -17.99
N SER A 28 2.97 6.61 -17.38
CA SER A 28 4.26 6.93 -17.97
C SER A 28 4.83 5.77 -18.80
N LYS A 29 5.95 6.01 -19.49
CA LYS A 29 6.71 4.93 -20.16
C LYS A 29 7.36 3.96 -19.17
N ALA A 30 7.54 4.36 -17.91
CA ALA A 30 8.19 3.52 -16.89
C ALA A 30 7.38 2.27 -16.55
N SER A 31 6.06 2.29 -16.77
CA SER A 31 5.14 1.16 -16.58
C SER A 31 4.90 0.36 -17.86
N GLY A 32 5.67 0.57 -18.94
CA GLY A 32 5.34 0.08 -20.29
C GLY A 32 5.18 -1.43 -20.48
N TRP A 33 5.54 -2.23 -19.48
CA TRP A 33 5.35 -3.69 -19.47
C TRP A 33 4.50 -4.20 -18.29
N ILE A 34 3.81 -3.29 -17.59
CA ILE A 34 2.96 -3.61 -16.44
C ILE A 34 1.50 -3.50 -16.90
N SER A 35 0.81 -4.63 -16.98
CA SER A 35 -0.61 -4.71 -17.35
C SER A 35 -1.28 -5.85 -16.61
N GLY A 36 -2.59 -5.73 -16.35
CA GLY A 36 -3.39 -6.73 -15.64
C GLY A 36 -3.09 -6.87 -14.14
N MET A 37 -2.33 -5.94 -13.56
CA MET A 37 -1.91 -5.98 -12.16
C MET A 37 -2.79 -5.12 -11.25
N VAL A 38 -2.99 -5.59 -10.02
CA VAL A 38 -3.51 -4.78 -8.91
C VAL A 38 -2.32 -4.33 -8.07
N ILE A 39 -2.12 -3.02 -7.94
CA ILE A 39 -1.03 -2.42 -7.16
C ILE A 39 -1.63 -1.68 -5.98
N ALA A 40 -1.25 -2.07 -4.76
CA ALA A 40 -1.72 -1.42 -3.54
C ALA A 40 -1.02 -0.06 -3.33
N SER A 41 -1.82 0.99 -3.11
CA SER A 41 -1.37 2.30 -2.64
C SER A 41 -2.11 2.63 -1.34
N ASP A 42 -1.71 1.98 -0.25
CA ASP A 42 -2.45 1.94 1.01
C ASP A 42 -1.57 2.20 2.25
N GLY A 43 -0.33 2.66 2.04
CA GLY A 43 0.63 2.86 3.13
C GLY A 43 1.08 1.57 3.82
N GLY A 44 0.88 0.41 3.18
CA GLY A 44 1.31 -0.91 3.65
C GLY A 44 0.23 -1.72 4.37
N GLN A 45 -1.02 -1.25 4.42
CA GLN A 45 -2.06 -1.86 5.25
C GLN A 45 -2.40 -3.31 4.88
N VAL A 46 -2.48 -3.65 3.60
CA VAL A 46 -2.88 -4.99 3.14
C VAL A 46 -1.81 -6.05 3.41
N TYR A 47 -0.52 -5.67 3.41
CA TYR A 47 0.58 -6.63 3.50
C TYR A 47 1.38 -6.59 4.82
N ALA A 48 1.21 -5.55 5.64
CA ALA A 48 1.89 -5.44 6.94
C ALA A 48 1.10 -6.02 8.11
N ALA A 49 -0.21 -6.26 7.95
CA ALA A 49 -0.92 -7.11 8.90
C ALA A 49 -0.25 -8.49 8.83
N GLU A 50 0.30 -8.97 9.95
CA GLU A 50 0.67 -10.38 10.07
C GLU A 50 -0.49 -11.19 9.50
N THR A 51 -0.25 -11.92 8.41
CA THR A 51 -1.21 -12.93 7.98
C THR A 51 -1.39 -13.81 9.21
N GLY A 52 -2.62 -13.97 9.69
CA GLY A 52 -2.93 -14.61 10.98
C GLY A 52 -2.56 -16.10 11.07
N VAL A 53 -1.51 -16.56 10.38
CA VAL A 53 -0.74 -17.74 10.73
C VAL A 53 0.06 -17.39 11.99
N GLY A 54 -0.64 -17.37 13.12
CA GLY A 54 0.02 -17.27 14.42
C GLY A 54 1.15 -18.27 14.50
N SER A 55 2.31 -17.86 15.03
CA SER A 55 3.46 -18.73 15.21
C SER A 55 2.98 -20.08 15.74
N ALA A 56 3.11 -21.12 14.92
CA ALA A 56 2.97 -22.48 15.40
C ALA A 56 4.04 -22.61 16.49
N LYS A 57 3.59 -22.60 17.75
CA LYS A 57 4.43 -22.96 18.89
C LYS A 57 4.81 -24.42 18.67
N LEU A 58 6.00 -24.64 18.14
CA LEU A 58 6.75 -25.87 18.33
C LEU A 58 7.39 -25.82 19.73
#